data_AF-A0A812RW59-F1
#
_entry.id   AF-A0A812RW59-F1
#
_cell.length_a   1.000
_cell.length_b   1.000
_cell.length_c   1.000
_cell.angle_alpha   90.00
_cell.angle_beta   90.00
_cell.angle_gamma   90.00
#
_symmetry.space_group_name_H-M   'P 1'
#
loop_
_entity.id
_entity.type
_entity.pdbx_description
1 polymer ?
#
loop_
_entity_poly.entity_id
_entity_poly.type
_entity_poly.pdbx_seq_one_letter_code
_entity_poly.pdbx_strand_id
1 'polypeptide(L)'
;MASASGGNPECLPWKSLGTTVTRTKEFAFDSLPSLPKLRGSLLKSSPHRLRAMLRFLRVDQQPRFCVVQDGHFMWFDDEGVSTKGEAKGCINFLVHRARIQQGGTSTAFEIHPAESHGWREPSSFTGDAWRSFSFDAENAETCAKWVDALTEHIRFGNLAAEQMGAALGWHVKVQKPMWSDLDASDSQV
;
A
#
# COMPACT_ATOMS: atom_id res chain seq x y z
N MET A 1 21.51 -46.99 17.87
CA MET A 1 21.45 -45.52 18.04
C MET A 1 22.56 -44.93 17.18
N ALA A 2 22.22 -44.24 16.09
CA ALA A 2 23.19 -43.63 15.19
C ALA A 2 23.13 -42.10 15.37
N SER A 3 24.22 -41.51 15.84
CA SER A 3 24.37 -40.06 15.95
C SER A 3 24.78 -39.48 14.60
N ALA A 4 23.93 -38.64 14.02
CA ALA A 4 24.27 -37.82 12.85
C ALA A 4 25.04 -36.58 13.32
N SER A 5 26.34 -36.52 13.00
CA SER A 5 27.17 -35.33 13.17
C SER A 5 26.84 -34.31 12.08
N GLY A 6 26.11 -33.25 12.46
CA GLY A 6 25.87 -32.10 11.60
C GLY A 6 27.15 -31.29 11.41
N GLY A 7 27.75 -31.36 10.22
CA GLY A 7 28.85 -30.48 9.83
C GLY A 7 28.35 -29.04 9.64
N ASN A 8 29.14 -28.06 10.09
CA ASN A 8 28.87 -26.64 9.84
C ASN A 8 28.85 -26.38 8.33
N PRO A 9 27.83 -25.68 7.79
CA PRO A 9 27.80 -25.32 6.38
C PRO A 9 28.97 -24.36 6.08
N GLU A 10 29.84 -24.75 5.16
CA GLU A 10 30.90 -23.88 4.67
C GLU A 10 30.27 -22.73 3.86
N CYS A 11 30.39 -21.51 4.36
CA CYS A 11 30.10 -20.30 3.59
C CYS A 11 31.17 -20.12 2.52
N LEU A 12 30.91 -20.64 1.32
CA LEU A 12 31.75 -20.38 0.16
C LEU A 12 31.60 -18.90 -0.29
N PRO A 13 32.70 -18.27 -0.76
CA PRO A 13 32.67 -16.90 -1.27
C PRO A 13 31.72 -16.80 -2.47
N TRP A 14 30.91 -15.75 -2.50
CA TRP A 14 29.91 -15.50 -3.51
C TRP A 14 30.56 -15.39 -4.90
N LYS A 15 30.50 -16.47 -5.70
CA LYS A 15 30.90 -16.41 -7.11
C LYS A 15 29.82 -15.66 -7.86
N SER A 16 30.15 -14.47 -8.35
CA SER A 16 29.35 -13.76 -9.35
C SER A 16 29.20 -14.67 -10.57
N LEU A 17 28.04 -15.33 -10.68
CA LEU A 17 27.60 -15.94 -11.91
C LEU A 17 27.44 -14.78 -12.89
N GLY A 18 28.24 -14.73 -13.95
CA GLY A 18 28.34 -13.62 -14.90
C GLY A 18 27.08 -13.34 -15.72
N THR A 19 25.90 -13.40 -15.10
CA THR A 19 24.66 -12.85 -15.61
C THR A 19 24.85 -11.34 -15.67
N THR A 20 25.16 -10.83 -16.85
CA THR A 20 25.05 -9.41 -17.16
C THR A 20 23.63 -9.00 -16.82
N VAL A 21 23.45 -8.34 -15.68
CA VAL A 21 22.21 -7.67 -15.36
C VAL A 21 22.17 -6.49 -16.31
N THR A 22 21.59 -6.71 -17.49
CA THR A 22 21.18 -5.62 -18.37
C THR A 22 20.11 -4.89 -17.59
N ARG A 23 20.54 -3.88 -16.82
CA ARG A 23 19.64 -2.93 -16.17
C ARG A 23 18.98 -2.23 -17.34
N THR A 24 17.83 -2.75 -17.79
CA THR A 24 16.97 -2.05 -18.71
C THR A 24 16.72 -0.72 -18.02
N LYS A 25 17.40 0.34 -18.48
CA LYS A 25 17.09 1.70 -18.09
C LYS A 25 15.68 1.91 -18.61
N GLU A 26 14.70 1.62 -17.77
CA GLU A 26 13.31 1.90 -18.08
C GLU A 26 13.15 3.42 -17.98
N PHE A 27 13.56 4.11 -19.06
CA PHE A 27 13.38 5.55 -19.29
C PHE A 27 11.92 6.00 -19.06
N ALA A 28 10.98 5.06 -19.07
CA ALA A 28 9.58 5.31 -18.81
C ALA A 28 9.32 5.91 -17.42
N PHE A 29 10.10 5.54 -16.40
CA PHE A 29 9.94 6.06 -15.03
C PHE A 29 10.74 7.35 -14.78
N ASP A 30 11.83 7.58 -15.51
CA ASP A 30 12.67 8.77 -15.36
C ASP A 30 11.95 10.07 -15.79
N SER A 31 10.92 9.95 -16.63
CA SER A 31 10.08 11.08 -17.06
C SER A 31 8.85 11.33 -16.20
N LEU A 32 8.54 10.44 -15.26
CA LEU A 32 7.34 10.60 -14.45
C LEU A 32 7.58 11.68 -13.39
N PRO A 33 6.68 12.67 -13.27
CA PRO A 33 6.77 13.63 -12.18
C PRO A 33 6.81 12.88 -10.85
N SER A 34 7.60 13.40 -9.90
CA SER A 34 7.65 12.85 -8.55
C SER A 34 6.22 12.72 -8.02
N LEU A 35 5.82 11.50 -7.66
CA LEU A 35 4.47 11.25 -7.17
C LEU A 35 4.21 12.05 -5.88
N PRO A 36 3.00 12.58 -5.69
CA PRO A 36 2.67 13.40 -4.54
C PRO A 36 2.77 12.58 -3.26
N LYS A 37 3.67 12.99 -2.36
CA LYS A 37 3.77 12.39 -1.04
C LYS A 37 2.81 13.11 -0.10
N LEU A 38 1.92 12.36 0.56
CA LEU A 38 1.00 12.91 1.56
C LEU A 38 0.98 12.05 2.82
N ARG A 39 0.97 12.69 3.98
CA ARG A 39 0.92 12.07 5.30
C ARG A 39 -0.06 12.82 6.18
N GLY A 40 -0.80 12.09 7.01
CA GLY A 40 -1.73 12.72 7.94
C GLY A 40 -2.75 11.74 8.52
N SER A 41 -3.50 12.20 9.52
CA SER A 41 -4.51 11.39 10.18
C SER A 41 -5.82 11.36 9.39
N LEU A 42 -6.38 10.16 9.24
CA LEU A 42 -7.69 9.91 8.64
C LEU A 42 -8.51 9.02 9.58
N LEU A 43 -9.83 9.18 9.55
CA LEU A 43 -10.75 8.29 10.25
C LEU A 43 -11.16 7.16 9.32
N LYS A 44 -10.74 5.95 9.62
CA LYS A 44 -11.03 4.78 8.79
C LYS A 44 -12.22 4.01 9.33
N SER A 45 -13.21 3.72 8.49
CA SER A 45 -14.36 2.89 8.90
C SER A 45 -14.00 1.40 9.06
N SER A 46 -14.62 0.76 10.05
CA SER A 46 -14.53 -0.69 10.28
C SER A 46 -15.38 -1.47 9.26
N PRO A 47 -14.89 -2.62 8.75
CA PRO A 47 -15.62 -3.44 7.79
C PRO A 47 -16.73 -4.31 8.43
N HIS A 48 -16.77 -4.44 9.76
CA HIS A 48 -17.68 -5.39 10.40
C HIS A 48 -19.13 -4.90 10.31
N ARG A 49 -19.98 -5.65 9.58
CA ARG A 49 -21.42 -5.36 9.41
C ARG A 49 -22.17 -5.19 10.74
N LEU A 50 -21.75 -5.89 11.79
CA LEU A 50 -22.31 -5.73 13.14
C LEU A 50 -22.00 -4.35 13.74
N ARG A 51 -20.82 -3.78 13.47
CA ARG A 51 -20.50 -2.38 13.83
C ARG A 51 -21.17 -1.39 12.88
N ALA A 52 -21.38 -1.76 11.62
CA ALA A 52 -22.14 -0.94 10.68
C ALA A 52 -23.60 -0.72 11.13
N MET A 53 -24.21 -1.69 11.81
CA MET A 53 -25.54 -1.52 12.45
C MET A 53 -25.52 -0.46 13.57
N LEU A 54 -24.36 -0.23 14.19
CA LEU A 54 -24.14 0.81 15.21
C LEU A 54 -23.64 2.14 14.61
N ARG A 55 -23.64 2.32 13.28
CA ARG A 55 -23.22 3.57 12.61
C ARG A 55 -23.95 4.80 13.12
N PHE A 56 -25.19 4.65 13.58
CA PHE A 56 -25.96 5.73 14.21
C PHE A 56 -25.25 6.35 15.43
N LEU A 57 -24.28 5.65 16.04
CA LEU A 57 -23.52 6.14 17.18
C LEU A 57 -22.11 6.68 16.82
N ARG A 58 -21.71 6.72 15.53
CA ARG A 58 -20.34 7.11 15.09
C ARG A 58 -19.18 6.31 15.73
N VAL A 59 -19.46 5.15 16.32
CA VAL A 59 -18.45 4.32 17.03
C VAL A 59 -17.62 3.43 16.08
N ASP A 60 -17.89 3.47 14.76
CA ASP A 60 -17.25 2.56 13.79
C ASP A 60 -16.01 3.13 13.08
N GLN A 61 -15.65 4.39 13.36
CA GLN A 61 -14.46 5.04 12.81
C GLN A 61 -13.26 4.90 13.76
N GLN A 62 -12.10 4.59 13.18
CA GLN A 62 -10.84 4.44 13.92
C GLN A 62 -9.83 5.43 13.38
N PRO A 63 -9.17 6.24 14.22
CA PRO A 63 -8.08 7.10 13.78
C PRO A 63 -6.93 6.24 13.27
N ARG A 64 -6.40 6.65 12.11
CA ARG A 64 -5.28 6.03 11.44
C ARG A 64 -4.34 7.11 10.94
N PHE A 65 -3.06 6.95 11.21
CA PHE A 65 -2.06 7.73 10.51
C PHE A 65 -1.86 7.10 9.13
N CYS A 66 -2.13 7.87 8.09
CA CYS A 66 -2.10 7.42 6.70
C CYS A 66 -0.94 8.05 5.95
N VAL A 67 -0.38 7.29 5.01
CA VAL A 67 0.73 7.71 4.15
C VAL A 67 0.44 7.25 2.74
N VAL A 68 0.53 8.16 1.76
CA VAL A 68 0.63 7.81 0.34
C VAL A 68 2.01 8.23 -0.16
N GLN A 69 2.73 7.27 -0.73
CA GLN A 69 4.11 7.44 -1.20
C GLN A 69 4.50 6.28 -2.11
N ASP A 70 5.28 6.55 -3.16
CA ASP A 70 5.92 5.55 -4.03
C ASP A 70 4.99 4.43 -4.53
N GLY A 71 3.77 4.80 -4.96
CA GLY A 71 2.77 3.85 -5.45
C GLY A 71 2.03 3.04 -4.36
N HIS A 72 2.20 3.40 -3.09
CA HIS A 72 1.59 2.72 -1.95
C HIS A 72 0.70 3.67 -1.16
N PHE A 73 -0.42 3.16 -0.66
CA PHE A 73 -1.23 3.80 0.36
C PHE A 73 -1.30 2.93 1.62
N MET A 74 -0.76 3.44 2.72
CA MET A 74 -0.51 2.71 3.95
C MET A 74 -1.25 3.35 5.11
N TRP A 75 -1.62 2.55 6.12
CA TRP A 75 -2.19 3.08 7.35
C TRP A 75 -1.66 2.36 8.59
N PHE A 76 -1.44 3.14 9.63
CA PHE A 76 -0.89 2.72 10.92
C PHE A 76 -1.90 2.99 12.04
N ASP A 77 -1.75 2.28 13.15
CA ASP A 77 -2.40 2.71 14.39
C ASP A 77 -1.77 4.05 14.81
N ASP A 78 -2.55 4.98 15.35
CA ASP A 78 -2.08 6.33 15.73
C ASP A 78 -0.94 6.25 16.76
N GLU A 79 -1.04 5.31 17.71
CA GLU A 79 0.03 4.99 18.68
C GLU A 79 1.28 4.36 18.02
N GLY A 80 1.11 3.71 16.85
CA GLY A 80 2.14 2.96 16.15
C GLY A 80 3.17 3.81 15.40
N VAL A 81 2.85 5.08 15.11
CA VAL A 81 3.78 6.04 14.49
C VAL A 81 5.01 6.28 15.39
N SER A 82 4.83 6.17 16.70
CA SER A 82 5.90 6.40 17.69
C SER A 82 6.88 5.22 17.86
N THR A 83 6.52 4.00 17.40
CA THR A 83 7.22 2.76 17.79
C THR A 83 7.82 1.96 16.63
N LYS A 84 7.98 2.55 15.44
CA LYS A 84 8.42 1.82 14.23
C LYS A 84 7.47 0.66 13.86
N GLY A 85 6.17 0.84 14.05
CA GLY A 85 5.19 -0.21 13.81
C GLY A 85 5.10 -0.66 12.34
N GLU A 86 4.70 -1.91 12.13
CA GLU A 86 4.28 -2.43 10.82
C GLU A 86 2.95 -1.78 10.40
N ALA A 87 2.80 -1.50 9.11
CA ALA A 87 1.52 -1.01 8.57
C ALA A 87 0.38 -1.99 8.88
N LYS A 88 -0.73 -1.48 9.42
CA LYS A 88 -1.92 -2.29 9.70
C LYS A 88 -2.60 -2.74 8.41
N GLY A 89 -2.41 -2.00 7.34
CA GLY A 89 -2.64 -2.45 5.98
C GLY A 89 -2.01 -1.51 4.96
N CYS A 90 -1.90 -2.01 3.73
CA CYS A 90 -1.24 -1.34 2.64
C CYS A 90 -1.91 -1.70 1.31
N ILE A 91 -2.19 -0.71 0.48
CA ILE A 91 -2.61 -0.89 -0.91
C ILE A 91 -1.41 -0.50 -1.78
N ASN A 92 -0.75 -1.49 -2.38
CA ASN A 92 0.23 -1.28 -3.44
C ASN A 92 -0.48 -1.15 -4.79
N PHE A 93 -0.50 0.03 -5.40
CA PHE A 93 -1.21 0.29 -6.66
C PHE A 93 -0.57 -0.35 -7.90
N LEU A 94 0.66 -0.87 -7.78
CA LEU A 94 1.27 -1.69 -8.83
C LEU A 94 0.61 -3.07 -8.94
N VAL A 95 0.14 -3.60 -7.80
CA VAL A 95 -0.46 -4.94 -7.70
C VAL A 95 -1.98 -4.87 -7.58
N HIS A 96 -2.49 -3.97 -6.75
CA HIS A 96 -3.92 -3.82 -6.44
C HIS A 96 -4.54 -2.72 -7.31
N ARG A 97 -5.24 -3.13 -8.37
CA ARG A 97 -6.00 -2.19 -9.20
C ARG A 97 -7.13 -1.58 -8.39
N ALA A 98 -7.05 -0.27 -8.18
CA ALA A 98 -8.00 0.46 -7.37
C ALA A 98 -8.72 1.52 -8.20
N ARG A 99 -9.92 1.88 -7.74
CA ARG A 99 -10.63 3.10 -8.12
C ARG A 99 -11.02 3.84 -6.87
N ILE A 100 -11.00 5.16 -6.94
CA ILE A 100 -11.41 6.04 -5.84
C ILE A 100 -12.75 6.68 -6.18
N GLN A 101 -13.60 6.82 -5.18
CA GLN A 101 -14.90 7.47 -5.31
C GLN A 101 -15.11 8.43 -4.13
N GLN A 102 -15.73 9.58 -4.39
CA GLN A 102 -16.23 10.44 -3.32
C GLN A 102 -17.27 9.67 -2.49
N GLY A 103 -17.14 9.73 -1.17
CA GLY A 103 -18.08 9.11 -0.24
C GLY A 103 -19.40 9.87 -0.15
N GLY A 104 -20.23 9.50 0.84
CA GLY A 104 -21.52 10.15 1.07
C GLY A 104 -21.44 11.59 1.57
N THR A 105 -20.25 12.06 1.96
CA THR A 105 -19.98 13.42 2.43
C THR A 105 -18.81 14.03 1.65
N SER A 106 -18.65 15.36 1.70
CA SER A 106 -17.49 16.05 1.08
C SER A 106 -16.16 15.73 1.77
N THR A 107 -16.20 15.19 2.99
CA THR A 107 -15.01 14.85 3.78
C THR A 107 -14.61 13.38 3.64
N ALA A 108 -15.47 12.53 3.08
CA ALA A 108 -15.23 11.11 2.97
C ALA A 108 -14.91 10.66 1.54
N PHE A 109 -14.06 9.64 1.42
CA PHE A 109 -13.79 8.95 0.16
C PHE A 109 -13.70 7.44 0.38
N GLU A 110 -13.91 6.70 -0.70
CA GLU A 110 -13.86 5.24 -0.70
C GLU A 110 -12.90 4.72 -1.76
N ILE A 111 -12.09 3.73 -1.38
CA ILE A 111 -11.20 3.00 -2.28
C ILE A 111 -11.77 1.61 -2.51
N HIS A 112 -12.01 1.28 -3.78
CA HIS A 112 -12.61 0.02 -4.22
C HIS A 112 -11.66 -0.73 -5.16
N PRO A 113 -11.77 -2.07 -5.25
CA PRO A 113 -11.14 -2.78 -6.34
C PRO A 113 -11.71 -2.28 -7.67
N ALA A 114 -10.85 -2.06 -8.65
CA ALA A 114 -11.27 -1.66 -10.01
C ALA A 114 -11.62 -2.87 -10.88
N GLU A 115 -11.06 -4.04 -10.57
CA GLU A 115 -11.29 -5.27 -11.32
C GLU A 115 -12.56 -6.01 -10.86
N SER A 116 -13.23 -6.70 -11.78
CA SER A 116 -14.49 -7.43 -11.51
C SER A 116 -14.32 -8.60 -10.53
N HIS A 117 -13.11 -9.14 -10.42
CA HIS A 117 -12.76 -10.23 -9.49
C HIS A 117 -12.24 -9.73 -8.14
N GLY A 118 -12.29 -8.42 -7.87
CA GLY A 118 -11.84 -7.84 -6.61
C GLY A 118 -10.34 -7.60 -6.54
N TRP A 119 -9.80 -7.59 -5.33
CA TRP A 119 -8.38 -7.45 -5.02
C TRP A 119 -7.61 -8.71 -5.35
N ARG A 120 -6.55 -8.57 -6.14
CA ARG A 120 -5.53 -9.58 -6.28
C ARG A 120 -4.68 -9.65 -5.01
N GLU A 121 -4.36 -10.85 -4.54
CA GLU A 121 -3.44 -11.06 -3.40
C GLU A 121 -3.79 -10.21 -2.15
N PRO A 122 -4.98 -10.40 -1.54
CA PRO A 122 -5.44 -9.54 -0.46
C PRO A 122 -4.64 -9.69 0.85
N SER A 123 -3.53 -10.44 0.88
CA SER A 123 -2.73 -10.72 2.08
C SER A 123 -2.11 -9.46 2.72
N SER A 124 -1.98 -8.38 1.96
CA SER A 124 -1.50 -7.07 2.43
C SER A 124 -2.50 -6.29 3.30
N PHE A 125 -3.74 -6.76 3.39
CA PHE A 125 -4.78 -6.27 4.30
C PHE A 125 -5.70 -7.41 4.77
N THR A 126 -6.61 -7.15 5.70
CA THR A 126 -7.58 -8.18 6.11
C THR A 126 -8.83 -8.15 5.21
N GLY A 127 -9.68 -9.17 5.26
CA GLY A 127 -11.02 -9.15 4.67
C GLY A 127 -11.14 -9.88 3.32
N ASP A 128 -12.23 -9.60 2.60
CA ASP A 128 -12.56 -10.23 1.33
C ASP A 128 -11.98 -9.48 0.11
N ALA A 129 -11.97 -10.10 -1.06
CA ALA A 129 -11.43 -9.47 -2.27
C ALA A 129 -12.31 -8.32 -2.79
N TRP A 130 -13.56 -8.19 -2.35
CA TRP A 130 -14.47 -7.11 -2.78
C TRP A 130 -14.48 -5.95 -1.78
N ARG A 131 -13.59 -6.00 -0.80
CA ARG A 131 -13.57 -5.09 0.32
C ARG A 131 -13.35 -3.67 -0.16
N SER A 132 -14.18 -2.76 0.35
CA SER A 132 -13.98 -1.33 0.14
C SER A 132 -13.39 -0.70 1.40
N PHE A 133 -12.57 0.33 1.23
CA PHE A 133 -11.96 1.06 2.33
C PHE A 133 -12.50 2.48 2.34
N SER A 134 -13.25 2.82 3.39
CA SER A 134 -13.81 4.16 3.58
C SER A 134 -12.97 4.93 4.59
N PHE A 135 -12.63 6.16 4.21
CA PHE A 135 -11.85 7.11 4.99
C PHE A 135 -12.57 8.45 5.05
N ASP A 136 -12.50 9.09 6.20
CA ASP A 136 -13.02 10.44 6.45
C ASP A 136 -11.83 11.33 6.81
N ALA A 137 -11.71 12.45 6.10
CA ALA A 137 -10.74 13.49 6.37
C ALA A 137 -11.34 14.54 7.32
N GLU A 138 -10.49 15.37 7.92
CA GLU A 138 -10.94 16.41 8.83
C GLU A 138 -11.88 17.43 8.15
N ASN A 139 -11.60 17.75 6.89
CA ASN A 139 -12.36 18.73 6.12
C ASN A 139 -12.31 18.41 4.62
N ALA A 140 -13.14 19.12 3.84
CA ALA A 140 -13.30 18.87 2.40
C ALA A 140 -12.02 19.19 1.60
N GLU A 141 -11.24 20.20 2.00
CA GLU A 141 -9.98 20.54 1.33
C GLU A 141 -8.94 19.43 1.51
N THR A 142 -8.80 18.92 2.73
CA THR A 142 -7.94 17.77 3.04
C THR A 142 -8.40 16.52 2.29
N CYS A 143 -9.72 16.27 2.23
CA CYS A 143 -10.28 15.16 1.46
C CYS A 143 -9.90 15.26 -0.03
N ALA A 144 -10.09 16.42 -0.65
CA ALA A 144 -9.73 16.64 -2.04
C ALA A 144 -8.24 16.39 -2.30
N LYS A 145 -7.35 16.89 -1.43
CA LYS A 145 -5.90 16.64 -1.52
C LYS A 145 -5.56 15.15 -1.48
N TRP A 146 -6.21 14.38 -0.60
CA TRP A 146 -6.03 12.93 -0.55
C TRP A 146 -6.54 12.24 -1.82
N VAL A 147 -7.72 12.62 -2.30
CA VAL A 147 -8.31 12.04 -3.52
C VAL A 147 -7.43 12.30 -4.74
N ASP A 148 -6.92 13.52 -4.89
CA ASP A 148 -6.03 13.90 -6.00
C ASP A 148 -4.73 13.10 -5.95
N ALA A 149 -4.06 13.06 -4.80
CA ALA A 149 -2.83 12.29 -4.63
C ALA A 149 -3.04 10.80 -4.92
N LEU A 150 -4.08 10.19 -4.34
CA LEU A 150 -4.41 8.78 -4.57
C LEU A 150 -4.73 8.51 -6.05
N THR A 151 -5.41 9.44 -6.73
CA THR A 151 -5.73 9.33 -8.15
C THR A 151 -4.46 9.29 -8.99
N GLU A 152 -3.47 10.13 -8.70
CA GLU A 152 -2.18 10.13 -9.40
C GLU A 152 -1.41 8.82 -9.17
N HIS A 153 -1.40 8.32 -7.93
CA HIS A 153 -0.78 7.04 -7.59
C HIS A 153 -1.46 5.84 -8.25
N ILE A 154 -2.79 5.84 -8.36
CA ILE A 154 -3.57 4.81 -9.09
C ILE A 154 -3.24 4.87 -10.58
N ARG A 155 -3.24 6.07 -11.17
CA ARG A 155 -2.89 6.26 -12.58
C ARG A 155 -1.48 5.78 -12.87
N PHE A 156 -0.52 6.11 -12.01
CA PHE A 156 0.84 5.59 -12.08
C PHE A 156 0.87 4.06 -12.05
N GLY A 157 0.17 3.46 -11.08
CA GLY A 157 0.07 2.00 -10.98
C GLY A 157 -0.45 1.35 -12.25
N ASN A 158 -1.46 1.96 -12.90
CA ASN A 158 -2.04 1.48 -14.15
C ASN A 158 -1.07 1.60 -15.33
N LEU A 159 -0.41 2.74 -15.50
CA LEU A 159 0.60 2.94 -16.54
C LEU A 159 1.77 1.95 -16.40
N ALA A 160 2.26 1.76 -15.18
CA ALA A 160 3.32 0.82 -14.87
C ALA A 160 2.96 -0.62 -15.29
N ALA A 161 1.70 -1.01 -15.09
CA ALA A 161 1.21 -2.33 -15.45
C ALA A 161 0.99 -2.53 -16.95
N GLU A 162 0.53 -1.49 -17.63
CA GLU A 162 0.43 -1.49 -19.10
C GLU A 162 1.82 -1.67 -19.73
N GLN A 163 2.83 -1.00 -19.18
CA GLN A 163 4.20 -1.06 -19.69
C GLN A 163 4.90 -2.39 -19.38
N MET A 164 4.76 -2.92 -18.16
CA MET A 164 5.43 -4.15 -17.75
C MET A 164 4.64 -5.43 -18.10
N GLY A 165 3.39 -5.29 -18.54
CA GLY A 165 2.52 -6.37 -18.96
C GLY A 165 2.11 -7.33 -17.83
N ALA A 166 1.59 -8.50 -18.23
CA ALA A 166 1.06 -9.51 -17.30
C ALA A 166 2.13 -10.12 -16.36
N ALA A 167 3.42 -9.95 -16.64
CA ALA A 167 4.52 -10.55 -15.90
C ALA A 167 4.68 -9.98 -14.48
N LEU A 168 4.25 -8.73 -14.25
CA LEU A 168 4.44 -8.09 -12.94
C LEU A 168 3.61 -8.74 -11.82
N GLY A 169 2.41 -9.19 -12.15
CA GLY A 169 1.42 -9.62 -11.16
C GLY A 169 1.74 -10.93 -10.44
N TRP A 170 2.66 -11.74 -10.96
CA TRP A 170 2.93 -13.09 -10.43
C TRP A 170 4.15 -13.15 -9.50
N HIS A 171 5.04 -12.15 -9.56
CA HIS A 171 6.32 -12.19 -8.85
C HIS A 171 6.45 -11.13 -7.76
N VAL A 172 5.60 -10.10 -7.76
CA VAL A 172 5.63 -9.06 -6.73
C VAL A 172 4.87 -9.52 -5.50
N LYS A 173 5.62 -9.98 -4.48
CA LYS A 173 5.07 -10.20 -3.14
C LYS A 173 4.85 -8.85 -2.47
N VAL A 174 3.62 -8.55 -2.09
CA VAL A 174 3.32 -7.34 -1.32
C VAL A 174 3.69 -7.60 0.14
N GLN A 175 4.81 -7.04 0.56
CA GLN A 175 5.18 -6.99 1.97
C GLN A 175 4.64 -5.70 2.59
N LYS A 176 4.14 -5.78 3.82
CA LYS A 176 3.74 -4.59 4.58
C LYS A 176 5.01 -3.82 4.96
N PRO A 177 5.09 -2.53 4.60
CA PRO A 177 6.25 -1.72 4.93
C PRO A 177 6.29 -1.44 6.43
N MET A 178 7.50 -1.31 6.97
CA MET A 178 7.71 -0.79 8.31
C MET A 178 7.77 0.73 8.28
N TRP A 179 7.34 1.37 9.36
CA TRP A 179 7.45 2.82 9.47
C TRP A 179 8.88 3.34 9.25
N SER A 180 9.90 2.60 9.73
CA SER A 180 11.31 2.96 9.55
C SER A 180 11.76 3.04 8.09
N ASP A 181 11.09 2.32 7.19
CA ASP A 181 11.44 2.31 5.77
C ASP A 181 11.00 3.63 5.10
N LEU A 182 9.99 4.29 5.66
CA LEU A 182 9.48 5.57 5.17
C LEU A 182 10.42 6.73 5.53
N ASP A 183 10.90 6.79 6.77
CA ASP A 183 11.77 7.88 7.25
C ASP A 183 13.15 7.88 6.57
N ALA A 184 13.68 6.69 6.25
CA ALA A 184 14.95 6.57 5.54
C ALA A 184 14.92 7.20 4.13
N SER A 185 13.75 7.20 3.49
CA SER A 185 13.57 7.75 2.15
C SER A 185 13.59 9.29 2.10
N ASP A 186 13.28 9.96 3.21
CA ASP A 186 13.25 11.42 3.27
C ASP A 186 14.64 12.02 3.57
N SER A 187 15.60 11.20 4.01
CA SER A 187 16.97 11.65 4.32
C SER A 187 17.90 11.71 3.10
N GLN A 188 17.40 11.36 1.91
CA GLN A 188 18.17 11.29 0.66
C GLN A 188 17.81 12.39 -0.35
N VAL A 189 16.99 13.37 0.04
CA VAL A 189 16.59 14.54 -0.76
C VAL A 189 17.26 15.78 -0.19
#